data_AF-A0A1A8MDD2-F1
#
_entry.id   AF-A0A1A8MDD2-F1
#
_cell.length_a   1.000
_cell.length_b   1.000
_cell.length_c   1.000
_cell.angle_alpha   90.00
_cell.angle_beta   90.00
_cell.angle_gamma   90.00
#
_symmetry.space_group_name_H-M   'P 1'
#
loop_
_entity.id
_entity.type
_entity.pdbx_description
1 polymer ?
#
loop_
_entity_poly.entity_id
_entity_poly.type
_entity_poly.pdbx_seq_one_letter_code
_entity_poly.pdbx_strand_id
1 'polypeptide(L)' 'IETATLDGETNLKQRQVVRSFYDLDCEFDPLKYNSIIECEKPNNDLNRFRGYMIHRSGRRDALYKDNLLLR' A
#
# COMPACT_ATOMS: atom_id res chain seq x y z
N ILE A 1 -7.10 9.77 6.05
CA ILE A 1 -6.18 9.58 7.19
C ILE A 1 -5.56 10.93 7.51
N GLU A 2 -5.62 11.34 8.75
CA GLU A 2 -5.03 12.61 9.21
C GLU A 2 -3.51 12.43 9.33
N THR A 3 -2.74 13.32 8.72
CA THR A 3 -1.27 13.28 8.75
C THR A 3 -0.66 14.46 9.49
N ALA A 4 -1.44 15.18 10.31
CA ALA A 4 -1.02 16.41 10.99
C ALA A 4 0.29 16.25 11.80
N THR A 5 0.58 15.06 12.32
CA THR A 5 1.82 14.73 13.04
C THR A 5 3.04 14.49 12.15
N LEU A 6 2.86 14.22 10.84
CA LEU A 6 3.92 13.91 9.88
C LEU A 6 4.31 15.10 8.99
N ASP A 7 3.35 15.95 8.63
CA ASP A 7 3.57 17.07 7.70
C ASP A 7 2.87 18.38 8.08
N GLY A 8 2.16 18.41 9.21
CA GLY A 8 1.41 19.60 9.66
C GLY A 8 0.12 19.85 8.89
N GLU A 9 -0.28 18.94 7.98
CA GLU A 9 -1.56 19.05 7.28
C GLU A 9 -2.69 18.45 8.11
N THR A 10 -3.71 19.25 8.44
CA THR A 10 -4.94 18.80 9.12
C THR A 10 -5.93 18.10 8.18
N ASN A 11 -5.54 17.91 6.92
CA ASN A 11 -6.41 17.36 5.89
C ASN A 11 -6.41 15.84 5.89
N LEU A 12 -7.57 15.26 5.61
CA LEU A 12 -7.69 13.82 5.39
C LEU A 12 -7.07 13.45 4.04
N LYS A 13 -6.04 12.59 4.06
CA LYS A 13 -5.49 11.98 2.84
C LYS A 13 -6.26 10.72 2.48
N GLN A 14 -6.69 10.61 1.24
CA GLN A 14 -7.27 9.40 0.69
C GLN A 14 -6.17 8.37 0.45
N ARG A 15 -6.40 7.13 0.91
CA ARG A 15 -5.54 5.98 0.64
C ARG A 15 -6.38 4.91 -0.03
N GLN A 16 -5.75 4.14 -0.91
CA GLN A 16 -6.43 3.13 -1.71
C GLN A 16 -5.82 1.76 -1.45
N VAL A 17 -6.70 0.77 -1.30
CA VAL A 17 -6.30 -0.64 -1.37
C VAL A 17 -5.70 -0.93 -2.75
N VAL A 18 -4.77 -1.88 -2.81
CA VAL A 18 -4.15 -2.34 -4.06
C VAL A 18 -5.22 -2.80 -5.03
N ARG A 19 -5.12 -2.39 -6.31
CA ARG A 19 -6.21 -2.54 -7.28
C ARG A 19 -6.73 -3.97 -7.44
N SER A 20 -5.83 -4.95 -7.36
CA SER A 20 -6.16 -6.37 -7.48
C SER A 20 -7.13 -6.91 -6.43
N PHE A 21 -7.32 -6.20 -5.32
CA PHE A 21 -8.30 -6.59 -4.31
C PHE A 21 -9.71 -6.08 -4.60
N TYR A 22 -9.89 -5.08 -5.47
CA TYR A 22 -11.24 -4.68 -5.88
C TYR A 22 -11.88 -5.72 -6.82
N ASP A 23 -11.05 -6.47 -7.55
CA ASP A 23 -11.50 -7.50 -8.50
C ASP A 23 -11.66 -8.88 -7.85
N LEU A 24 -11.47 -8.99 -6.53
CA LEU A 24 -11.69 -10.25 -5.81
C LEU A 24 -13.19 -10.43 -5.57
N ASP A 25 -13.81 -11.34 -6.32
CA ASP A 25 -15.20 -11.80 -6.11
C ASP A 25 -15.36 -12.65 -4.83
N CYS A 26 -14.32 -12.79 -4.01
CA CYS A 26 -14.32 -13.58 -2.78
C CYS A 26 -13.93 -12.75 -1.57
N GLU A 27 -14.51 -13.10 -0.41
CA GLU A 27 -14.14 -12.51 0.88
C GLU A 27 -12.64 -12.69 1.16
N PHE A 28 -11.98 -11.62 1.59
CA PHE A 28 -10.56 -11.65 1.91
C PHE A 28 -10.33 -12.41 3.22
N ASP A 29 -9.62 -13.54 3.14
CA ASP A 29 -9.19 -14.32 4.30
C ASP A 29 -7.70 -14.07 4.59
N PRO A 30 -7.36 -13.31 5.65
CA PRO A 30 -5.98 -12.98 5.99
C PRO A 30 -5.12 -14.22 6.28
N LEU A 31 -5.71 -15.32 6.77
CA LEU A 31 -4.98 -16.53 7.14
C LEU A 31 -4.54 -17.34 5.92
N LYS A 32 -5.26 -17.21 4.80
CA LYS A 32 -4.92 -17.86 3.52
C LYS A 32 -4.10 -16.97 2.61
N TYR A 33 -4.05 -15.67 2.89
CA TYR A 33 -3.36 -14.71 2.05
C TYR A 33 -1.85 -14.92 2.09
N ASN A 34 -1.23 -14.97 0.91
CA ASN A 34 0.20 -15.21 0.78
C ASN A 34 0.75 -14.48 -0.45
N SER A 35 1.50 -13.40 -0.20
CA SER A 35 2.19 -12.60 -1.20
C SER A 35 3.52 -12.11 -0.64
N ILE A 36 4.46 -11.80 -1.52
CA ILE A 36 5.71 -11.13 -1.15
C ILE A 36 5.58 -9.64 -1.45
N ILE A 37 6.04 -8.79 -0.54
CA ILE A 37 6.16 -7.35 -0.79
C ILE A 37 7.63 -7.01 -0.98
N GLU A 38 7.96 -6.44 -2.13
CA GLU A 38 9.26 -5.83 -2.42
C GLU A 38 9.09 -4.31 -2.35
N CYS A 39 9.96 -3.59 -1.64
CA CYS A 39 9.90 -2.14 -1.58
C CYS A 39 11.28 -1.51 -1.61
N GLU A 40 11.32 -0.21 -1.95
CA GLU A 40 12.55 0.56 -1.90
C GLU A 40 13.14 0.63 -0.47
N LYS A 41 14.43 0.96 -0.37
CA LYS A 41 15.06 1.18 0.93
C LYS A 41 14.39 2.37 1.66
N PRO A 42 14.39 2.36 3.01
CA PRO A 42 13.91 3.49 3.79
C PRO A 42 14.54 4.81 3.33
N ASN A 43 13.71 5.85 3.21
CA ASN A 43 14.14 7.17 2.79
C ASN A 43 13.27 8.25 3.47
N ASN A 44 13.72 9.50 3.43
CA ASN A 44 13.08 10.62 4.14
C ASN A 44 12.09 11.42 3.26
N ASP A 45 11.82 10.98 2.03
CA ASP A 45 10.84 11.61 1.15
C ASP A 45 9.45 11.04 1.45
N LEU A 46 8.70 11.72 2.31
CA LEU A 46 7.34 11.32 2.71
C LEU A 46 6.35 11.23 1.54
N ASN A 47 6.69 11.83 0.38
CA ASN A 47 5.88 11.77 -0.82
C ASN A 47 6.28 10.63 -1.75
N ARG A 48 7.37 9.91 -1.45
CA ARG A 48 7.88 8.85 -2.31
C ARG A 48 7.83 7.51 -1.61
N PHE A 49 7.03 6.63 -2.22
CA PHE A 49 7.06 5.22 -1.95
C PHE A 49 6.95 4.46 -3.28
N ARG A 50 7.81 3.45 -3.44
CA ARG A 50 7.78 2.49 -4.54
C ARG A 50 7.92 1.09 -4.00
N GLY A 51 6.94 0.25 -4.31
CA GLY A 51 7.00 -1.17 -4.04
C GLY A 51 6.20 -1.99 -5.05
N TYR A 52 6.29 -3.30 -4.91
CA TYR A 52 5.53 -4.27 -5.67
C TYR A 52 5.01 -5.34 -4.72
N MET A 53 3.74 -5.70 -4.91
CA MET A 53 3.16 -6.91 -4.34
C MET A 53 3.25 -8.02 -5.38
N ILE A 54 3.91 -9.12 -5.02
CA ILE A 54 4.12 -10.29 -5.87
C ILE A 54 3.20 -11.40 -5.38
N HIS A 55 2.25 -11.77 -6.23
CA HIS A 55 1.31 -12.85 -5.98
C HIS A 55 1.93 -14.21 -6.30
N ARG A 56 1.34 -15.30 -5.77
CA ARG A 56 1.75 -16.67 -6.10
C ARG A 56 1.71 -16.99 -7.59
N SER A 57 0.83 -16.32 -8.35
CA SER A 57 0.76 -16.45 -9.81
C SER A 57 1.96 -15.83 -10.55
N GLY A 58 2.84 -15.10 -9.84
CA GLY A 58 3.91 -14.29 -10.43
C GLY A 58 3.44 -12.91 -10.91
N ARG A 59 2.13 -12.62 -10.85
CA ARG A 59 1.60 -11.27 -11.11
C ARG A 59 2.19 -10.28 -10.11
N ARG A 60 2.55 -9.09 -10.60
CA ARG A 60 3.07 -7.98 -9.80
C ARG A 60 2.12 -6.81 -9.88
N ASP A 61 1.68 -6.30 -8.73
CA ASP A 61 0.95 -5.04 -8.65
C ASP A 61 1.84 -3.97 -8.01
N ALA A 62 1.92 -2.81 -8.66
CA ALA A 62 2.71 -1.69 -8.18
C ALA A 62 2.05 -1.03 -6.97
N LEU A 63 2.88 -0.66 -6.00
CA LEU A 63 2.50 0.05 -4.79
C LEU A 63 3.16 1.42 -4.78
N TYR A 64 2.35 2.44 -4.47
CA TYR A 64 2.77 3.84 -4.40
C TYR A 64 2.40 4.45 -3.06
N LYS A 65 2.70 5.74 -2.86
CA LYS A 65 2.40 6.45 -1.62
C LYS A 65 0.93 6.31 -1.20
N ASP A 66 0.02 6.24 -2.17
CA ASP A 66 -1.43 6.14 -1.93
C ASP A 66 -1.85 4.79 -1.35
N ASN A 67 -0.98 3.78 -1.42
CA ASN A 67 -1.16 2.47 -0.79
C ASN A 67 -0.49 2.37 0.59
N LEU A 68 0.22 3.41 1.04
CA LEU A 68 1.01 3.39 2.26
C LEU A 68 0.31 4.15 3.40
N LEU A 69 0.25 3.51 4.57
CA LEU A 69 -0.09 4.17 5.82
C LEU A 69 1.19 4.48 6.58
N LEU A 70 1.44 5.77 6.83
CA LEU A 70 2.59 6.24 7.60
C LEU A 70 2.18 6.39 9.07
N ARG A 71 3.13 6.17 9.99
CA ARG A 71 2.94 6.23 11.45
C ARG A 71 3.54 7.49 12.03
#